data_AF-F7S0J2-F1
#
_entry.id   AF-F7S0J2-F1
#
_cell.length_a   1.000
_cell.length_b   1.000
_cell.length_c   1.000
_cell.angle_alpha   90.00
_cell.angle_beta   90.00
_cell.angle_gamma   90.00
#
_symmetry.space_group_name_H-M   'P 1'
#
loop_
_entity.id
_entity.type
_entity.pdbx_description
1 polymer ?
#
loop_
_entity_poly.entity_id
_entity_poly.type
_entity_poly.pdbx_seq_one_letter_code
_entity_poly.pdbx_strand_id
1 'polypeptide(L)'
;MRQIDRRIRYLQKRLEHVTVVYYNVQQAGRIFFGAWVEIENTDGETKQLRIVGPDEIYGRNDYISIDSPMARALLKKQVDDDAEVPTPSGTKQWFINKIWYEPD
;
A
#
# COMPACT_ATOMS: atom_id res chain seq x y z
N MET A 1 -9.69 7.20 32.92
CA MET A 1 -10.48 7.58 31.73
C MET A 1 -9.67 8.47 30.78
N ARG A 2 -8.71 7.93 30.01
CA ARG A 2 -7.90 8.72 29.04
C ARG A 2 -7.52 7.99 27.75
N GLN A 3 -7.77 6.68 27.69
CA GLN A 3 -7.39 5.83 26.56
C GLN A 3 -8.51 5.77 25.50
N ILE A 4 -9.77 5.82 25.94
CA ILE A 4 -10.96 5.82 25.08
C ILE A 4 -11.01 7.10 24.24
N ASP A 5 -10.79 8.28 24.82
CA ASP A 5 -10.82 9.55 24.08
C ASP A 5 -9.69 9.71 23.04
N ARG A 6 -8.57 9.00 23.24
CA ARG A 6 -7.49 8.94 22.22
C ARG A 6 -7.91 8.05 21.06
N ARG A 7 -8.53 6.90 21.35
CA ARG A 7 -9.06 5.99 20.32
C ARG A 7 -10.18 6.68 19.52
N ILE A 8 -11.09 7.39 20.18
CA ILE A 8 -12.19 8.11 19.52
C ILE A 8 -11.66 9.22 18.61
N ARG A 9 -10.75 10.07 19.08
CA ARG A 9 -10.14 11.12 18.24
C ARG A 9 -9.31 10.55 17.08
N TYR A 10 -8.62 9.44 17.31
CA TYR A 10 -7.88 8.73 16.27
C TYR A 10 -8.81 8.17 15.19
N LEU A 11 -9.94 7.57 15.57
CA LEU A 11 -10.94 7.02 14.65
C LEU A 11 -11.70 8.14 13.90
N GLN A 12 -12.10 9.22 14.58
CA GLN A 12 -12.79 10.37 13.97
C GLN A 12 -11.95 11.03 12.88
N LYS A 13 -10.65 11.24 13.15
CA LYS A 13 -9.73 11.85 12.18
C LYS A 13 -9.44 10.97 10.96
N ARG A 14 -9.62 9.64 11.09
CA ARG A 14 -9.55 8.73 9.93
C ARG A 14 -10.85 8.76 9.13
N LEU A 15 -12.01 8.81 9.78
CA LEU A 15 -13.32 8.89 9.12
C LEU A 15 -13.44 10.12 8.21
N GLU A 16 -12.88 11.26 8.61
CA GLU A 16 -12.87 12.50 7.80
C GLU A 16 -12.06 12.40 6.50
N HIS A 17 -11.19 11.39 6.36
CA HIS A 17 -10.36 11.18 5.17
C HIS A 17 -10.68 9.88 4.41
N VAL A 18 -11.72 9.13 4.80
CA VAL A 18 -12.15 7.94 4.06
C VAL A 18 -12.87 8.40 2.80
N THR A 19 -12.14 8.40 1.69
CA THR A 19 -12.75 8.48 0.36
C THR A 19 -12.88 7.06 -0.15
N VAL A 20 -14.11 6.61 -0.41
CA VAL A 20 -14.34 5.36 -1.13
C VAL A 20 -13.84 5.57 -2.55
N VAL A 21 -12.68 5.02 -2.88
CA VAL A 21 -12.11 5.10 -4.23
C VAL A 21 -12.70 3.96 -5.03
N TYR A 22 -13.71 4.27 -5.86
CA TYR A 22 -14.14 3.36 -6.90
C TYR A 22 -13.05 3.25 -7.96
N TYR A 23 -12.76 2.03 -8.42
CA TYR A 23 -11.85 1.75 -9.52
C TYR A 23 -12.24 2.58 -10.76
N ASN A 24 -11.29 3.33 -11.33
CA ASN A 24 -11.48 4.07 -12.57
C ASN A 24 -10.46 3.59 -13.61
N VAL A 25 -10.92 3.32 -14.84
CA VAL A 25 -10.09 2.90 -15.98
C VAL A 25 -8.95 3.89 -16.28
N GLN A 26 -9.07 5.16 -15.89
CA GLN A 26 -8.00 6.17 -15.99
C GLN A 26 -6.84 5.95 -15.00
N GLN A 27 -7.00 5.08 -14.00
CA GLN A 27 -5.93 4.62 -13.10
C GLN A 27 -5.14 3.44 -13.71
N ALA A 28 -5.48 3.00 -14.93
CA ALA A 28 -4.84 1.87 -15.59
C ALA A 28 -3.30 2.05 -15.63
N GLY A 29 -2.61 1.05 -15.08
CA GLY A 29 -1.15 0.99 -15.08
C GLY A 29 -0.45 1.67 -13.90
N ARG A 30 -1.18 2.23 -12.93
CA ARG A 30 -0.59 2.84 -11.72
C ARG A 30 -1.03 2.18 -10.44
N ILE A 31 -0.17 2.24 -9.43
CA ILE A 31 -0.42 1.66 -8.12
C ILE A 31 -1.30 2.59 -7.27
N PHE A 32 -2.47 2.09 -6.88
CA PHE A 32 -3.41 2.75 -5.96
C PHE A 32 -3.95 1.77 -4.92
N PHE A 33 -4.90 2.22 -4.10
CA PHE A 33 -5.65 1.35 -3.20
C PHE A 33 -6.28 0.18 -3.97
N GLY A 34 -6.26 -1.02 -3.37
CA GLY A 34 -6.75 -2.25 -3.96
C GLY A 34 -5.83 -2.87 -5.02
N ALA A 35 -4.75 -2.19 -5.41
CA ALA A 35 -3.81 -2.72 -6.39
C ALA A 35 -3.02 -3.89 -5.81
N TRP A 36 -2.90 -4.93 -6.62
CA TRP A 36 -1.87 -5.93 -6.48
C TRP A 36 -0.62 -5.51 -7.26
N VAL A 37 0.53 -5.71 -6.65
CA VAL A 37 1.82 -5.31 -7.20
C VAL A 37 2.83 -6.43 -6.99
N GLU A 38 3.56 -6.75 -8.05
CA GLU A 38 4.77 -7.56 -7.97
C GLU A 38 5.99 -6.63 -8.03
N ILE A 39 6.87 -6.75 -7.05
CA ILE A 39 8.11 -6.00 -6.94
C ILE A 39 9.31 -6.91 -6.78
N GLU A 40 10.46 -6.46 -7.26
CA GLU A 40 11.73 -7.18 -7.19
C GLU A 40 12.84 -6.27 -6.68
N ASN A 41 13.81 -6.78 -5.92
CA ASN A 41 14.99 -6.02 -5.53
C ASN A 41 16.24 -6.46 -6.30
N THR A 42 17.35 -5.76 -6.10
CA THR A 42 18.64 -6.06 -6.75
C THR A 42 19.22 -7.42 -6.40
N ASP A 43 18.75 -8.04 -5.32
CA ASP A 43 19.18 -9.37 -4.87
C ASP A 43 18.33 -10.50 -5.50
N GLY A 44 17.34 -10.16 -6.34
CA GLY A 44 16.41 -11.10 -6.98
C GLY A 44 15.26 -11.55 -6.08
N GLU A 45 15.04 -10.90 -4.93
CA GLU A 45 13.90 -11.17 -4.06
C GLU A 45 12.63 -10.57 -4.67
N THR A 46 11.66 -11.41 -5.02
CA THR A 46 10.35 -10.98 -5.54
C THR A 46 9.27 -11.00 -4.45
N LYS A 47 8.40 -10.00 -4.42
CA LYS A 47 7.25 -9.92 -3.51
C LYS A 47 5.98 -9.57 -4.26
N GLN A 48 4.89 -10.23 -3.89
CA GLN A 48 3.54 -9.88 -4.33
C GLN A 48 2.77 -9.32 -3.15
N LEU A 49 2.24 -8.10 -3.31
CA LEU A 49 1.63 -7.33 -2.24
C LEU A 49 0.32 -6.70 -2.72
N ARG A 50 -0.73 -6.72 -1.89
CA ARG A 50 -1.98 -6.00 -2.09
C ARG A 50 -2.03 -4.78 -1.17
N ILE A 51 -2.27 -3.60 -1.73
CA ILE A 51 -2.43 -2.37 -0.95
C ILE A 51 -3.87 -2.26 -0.47
N VAL A 52 -4.06 -2.33 0.84
CA VAL A 52 -5.37 -2.33 1.48
C VAL A 52 -5.45 -1.29 2.61
N GLY A 53 -6.62 -1.13 3.22
CA GLY A 53 -6.77 -0.29 4.39
C GLY A 53 -6.06 -0.91 5.60
N PRO A 54 -5.63 -0.10 6.59
CA PRO A 54 -5.03 -0.62 7.82
C PRO A 54 -5.96 -1.54 8.63
N ASP A 55 -7.26 -1.51 8.37
CA ASP A 55 -8.24 -2.36 9.03
C ASP A 55 -8.36 -3.76 8.37
N GLU A 56 -7.73 -3.96 7.20
CA GLU A 56 -7.85 -5.16 6.36
C GLU A 56 -6.57 -6.03 6.34
N ILE A 57 -5.54 -5.66 7.10
CA ILE A 57 -4.22 -6.31 7.07
C ILE A 57 -4.12 -7.61 7.89
N TYR A 58 -5.19 -8.03 8.56
CA TYR A 58 -5.11 -9.11 9.55
C TYR A 58 -5.20 -10.50 8.91
N GLY A 59 -4.23 -11.37 9.23
CA GLY A 59 -4.25 -12.80 8.87
C GLY A 59 -3.70 -13.14 7.48
N ARG A 60 -3.15 -12.17 6.75
CA ARG A 60 -2.62 -12.32 5.39
C ARG A 60 -1.25 -11.65 5.27
N ASN A 61 -0.24 -12.38 4.81
CA ASN A 61 1.15 -11.87 4.69
C ASN A 61 1.39 -11.07 3.41
N ASP A 62 0.48 -11.21 2.45
CA ASP A 62 0.43 -10.54 1.16
C ASP A 62 -0.21 -9.15 1.24
N TYR A 63 -0.78 -8.76 2.38
CA TYR A 63 -1.56 -7.52 2.51
C TYR A 63 -0.74 -6.46 3.23
N ILE A 64 -0.65 -5.27 2.65
CA ILE A 64 0.02 -4.13 3.27
C ILE A 64 -0.94 -2.96 3.42
N SER A 65 -0.86 -2.28 4.57
CA SER A 65 -1.60 -1.04 4.77
C SER A 65 -1.08 0.04 3.83
N ILE A 66 -1.99 0.83 3.26
CA ILE A 66 -1.67 2.07 2.51
C ILE A 66 -0.80 3.05 3.30
N ASP A 67 -0.83 2.99 4.63
CA ASP A 67 -0.03 3.83 5.51
C ASP A 67 1.42 3.31 5.70
N SER A 68 1.72 2.09 5.22
CA SER A 68 3.05 1.49 5.37
C SER A 68 4.11 2.24 4.54
N PRO A 69 5.39 2.27 4.98
CA PRO A 69 6.47 2.86 4.19
C PRO A 69 6.58 2.28 2.78
N MET A 70 6.33 0.97 2.65
CA MET A 70 6.30 0.26 1.37
C MET A 70 5.19 0.79 0.47
N ALA A 71 3.93 0.78 0.93
CA ALA A 71 2.81 1.26 0.11
C ALA A 71 3.00 2.73 -0.29
N ARG A 72 3.47 3.58 0.63
CA ARG A 72 3.71 5.00 0.36
C ARG A 72 4.77 5.25 -0.72
N ALA A 73 5.81 4.42 -0.78
CA ALA A 73 6.84 4.50 -1.81
C ALA A 73 6.34 4.01 -3.18
N LEU A 74 5.41 3.05 -3.19
CA LEU A 74 4.84 2.45 -4.40
C LEU A 74 3.68 3.26 -4.99
N LEU A 75 2.93 4.01 -4.18
CA LEU A 75 1.76 4.76 -4.63
C LEU A 75 2.08 5.65 -5.85
N LYS A 76 1.18 5.61 -6.85
CA LYS A 76 1.23 6.35 -8.12
C LYS A 76 2.34 5.94 -9.09
N LYS A 77 3.23 5.01 -8.72
CA LYS A 77 4.22 4.41 -9.62
C LYS A 77 3.55 3.48 -10.62
N GLN A 78 4.25 3.16 -11.69
CA GLN A 78 3.81 2.26 -12.76
C GLN A 78 4.80 1.11 -12.98
N VAL A 79 4.44 0.16 -13.85
CA VAL A 79 5.39 -0.89 -14.29
C VAL A 79 6.63 -0.24 -14.89
N ASP A 80 7.79 -0.87 -14.66
CA ASP A 80 9.14 -0.41 -15.02
C ASP A 80 9.66 0.81 -14.23
N ASP A 81 8.88 1.35 -13.29
CA ASP A 81 9.41 2.32 -12.32
C ASP A 81 10.17 1.62 -11.18
N ASP A 82 11.08 2.37 -10.56
CA ASP A 82 11.70 2.02 -9.29
C ASP A 82 11.12 2.80 -8.10
N ALA A 83 11.20 2.20 -6.92
CA ALA A 83 10.73 2.74 -5.65
C ALA A 83 11.78 2.58 -4.56
N GLU A 84 12.09 3.69 -3.90
CA GLU A 84 12.96 3.72 -2.72
C GLU A 84 12.13 3.60 -1.44
N VAL A 85 12.30 2.48 -0.74
CA VAL A 85 11.53 2.16 0.47
C VAL A 85 12.42 2.38 1.69
N PRO A 86 12.10 3.33 2.58
CA PRO A 86 12.86 3.51 3.80
C PRO A 86 12.58 2.36 4.77
N THR A 87 13.63 1.65 5.19
CA THR A 87 13.55 0.61 6.23
C THR A 87 14.44 0.99 7.42
N PRO A 88 14.24 0.41 8.62
CA PRO A 88 15.12 0.65 9.76
C PRO A 88 16.60 0.31 9.49
N SER A 89 16.87 -0.58 8.54
CA SER A 89 18.22 -1.00 8.15
C SER A 89 18.81 -0.18 6.99
N GLY A 90 18.10 0.86 6.52
CA GLY A 90 18.48 1.68 5.36
C GLY A 90 17.41 1.68 4.26
N THR A 91 17.60 2.51 3.24
CA THR A 91 16.72 2.54 2.07
C THR A 91 16.96 1.30 1.21
N LYS A 92 15.88 0.61 0.82
CA LYS A 92 15.92 -0.49 -0.15
C LYS A 92 15.27 -0.06 -1.45
N GLN A 93 15.91 -0.37 -2.57
CA GLN A 93 15.35 -0.13 -3.90
C GLN A 93 14.56 -1.36 -4.36
N TRP A 94 13.40 -1.10 -4.96
CA TRP A 94 12.51 -2.11 -5.53
C TRP A 94 12.09 -1.67 -6.93
N PHE A 95 11.96 -2.63 -7.85
CA PHE A 95 11.50 -2.45 -9.23
C PHE A 95 10.09 -3.02 -9.37
N ILE A 96 9.22 -2.32 -10.10
CA ILE A 96 7.82 -2.71 -10.26
C ILE A 96 7.67 -3.54 -11.53
N ASN A 97 7.44 -4.84 -11.36
CA ASN A 97 7.35 -5.79 -12.47
C ASN A 97 5.93 -5.88 -13.02
N LYS A 98 4.92 -5.84 -12.14
CA LYS A 98 3.51 -6.05 -12.53
C LYS A 98 2.55 -5.33 -11.62
N ILE A 99 1.47 -4.82 -12.19
CA ILE A 99 0.34 -4.24 -11.46
C ILE A 99 -0.95 -4.87 -11.99
N TRP A 100 -1.81 -5.35 -11.11
CA TRP A 100 -3.13 -5.85 -11.48
C TRP A 100 -4.19 -5.53 -10.42
N TYR A 101 -5.45 -5.66 -10.80
CA TYR A 101 -6.60 -5.45 -9.94
C TYR A 101 -7.49 -6.67 -10.03
N GLU A 102 -7.90 -7.19 -8.88
CA GLU A 102 -8.89 -8.26 -8.79
C GLU A 102 -10.22 -7.65 -8.36
N PRO A 103 -11.34 -8.00 -9.03
CA PRO A 103 -12.66 -7.69 -8.50
C PRO A 103 -12.89 -8.50 -7.23
N ASP A 104 -13.37 -7.85 -6.17
CA ASP A 104 -13.86 -8.51 -4.95
C ASP A 104 -15.20 -9.22 -5.18
#